data_AF-A0A949UK61-F1
#
_entry.id   AF-A0A949UK61-F1
#
_cell.length_a   1.000
_cell.length_b   1.000
_cell.length_c   1.000
_cell.angle_alpha   90.00
_cell.angle_beta   90.00
_cell.angle_gamma   90.00
#
_symmetry.space_group_name_H-M   'P 1'
#
loop_
_entity.id
_entity.type
_entity.pdbx_description
1 polymer ?
#
loop_
_entity_poly.entity_id
_entity_poly.type
_entity_poly.pdbx_seq_one_letter_code
_entity_poly.pdbx_strand_id
1 'polypeptide(L)'
;MQQILFQKLLTFSAASAIAILLSACGGDGSAEKDGDDANRSIEDELASEIPFNLQNAQKLLKTNADIAYAAYSDSVDTAVDLKNAITAFEGDRSQDNLDAAKRAWLVAREPYGQTEVYRFRLSPIDSTDYQSEDGP
;
A
#
# COMPACT_ATOMS: atom_id res chain seq x y z
N MET A 1 -21.49 23.08 21.20
CA MET A 1 -21.09 21.91 20.39
C MET A 1 -19.59 21.54 20.56
N GLN A 2 -18.93 21.93 21.67
CA GLN A 2 -17.55 21.53 21.97
C GLN A 2 -17.43 20.46 23.07
N GLN A 3 -18.56 19.99 23.61
CA GLN A 3 -18.58 18.97 24.68
C GLN A 3 -18.68 17.52 24.16
N ILE A 4 -18.89 17.31 22.85
CA ILE A 4 -18.99 15.97 22.25
C ILE A 4 -17.65 15.52 21.63
N LEU A 5 -16.74 16.46 21.34
CA LEU A 5 -15.45 16.16 20.69
C LEU A 5 -14.38 15.69 21.68
N PHE A 6 -14.45 16.10 22.95
CA PHE A 6 -13.50 15.66 23.99
C PHE A 6 -13.73 14.23 24.48
N GLN A 7 -14.90 13.65 24.22
CA GLN A 7 -15.26 12.31 24.69
C GLN A 7 -14.83 11.20 23.73
N LYS A 8 -14.47 11.54 22.49
CA LYS A 8 -13.94 10.58 21.49
C LYS A 8 -12.41 10.44 21.52
N LEU A 9 -11.69 11.30 22.24
CA LEU A 9 -10.23 11.21 22.39
C LEU A 9 -9.77 10.41 23.61
N LEU A 10 -10.68 9.89 24.45
CA LEU A 10 -10.34 9.19 25.69
C LEU A 10 -10.59 7.67 25.69
N THR A 11 -10.71 7.04 24.52
CA THR A 11 -10.91 5.58 24.40
C THR A 11 -9.98 4.94 23.36
N PHE A 12 -8.67 5.13 23.53
CA PHE A 12 -7.65 4.23 22.96
C PHE A 12 -6.61 3.92 24.03
N SER A 13 -7.03 3.21 25.08
CA SER A 13 -6.11 2.52 25.99
C SER A 13 -6.67 1.14 26.28
N ALA A 14 -6.23 0.19 25.45
CA ALA A 14 -6.25 -1.22 25.79
C ALA A 14 -5.03 -1.84 25.10
N ALA A 15 -3.94 -1.92 25.87
CA ALA A 15 -2.82 -2.77 25.56
C ALA A 15 -3.30 -4.23 25.45
N SER A 16 -2.88 -4.92 24.41
CA SER A 16 -2.86 -6.38 24.38
C SER A 16 -1.61 -6.81 23.63
N ALA A 17 -0.52 -6.89 24.39
CA ALA A 17 0.66 -7.63 23.99
C ALA A 17 0.30 -9.12 24.02
N ILE A 18 0.12 -9.72 22.84
CA ILE A 18 0.10 -11.17 22.67
C ILE A 18 1.24 -11.50 21.71
N ALA A 19 2.40 -11.79 22.29
CA ALA A 19 3.51 -12.41 21.62
C ALA A 19 3.25 -13.92 21.58
N ILE A 20 2.93 -14.47 20.40
CA ILE A 20 2.92 -15.92 20.19
C ILE A 20 4.18 -16.27 19.41
N LEU A 21 5.13 -16.85 20.11
CA LEU A 21 6.28 -17.55 19.56
C LEU A 21 5.78 -18.85 18.91
N LEU A 22 5.74 -18.91 17.58
CA LEU A 22 5.56 -20.16 16.84
C LEU A 22 6.94 -20.67 16.41
N SER A 23 7.59 -21.39 17.32
CA SER A 23 8.64 -22.35 16.98
C SER A 23 7.98 -23.60 16.38
N ALA A 24 7.86 -23.64 15.06
CA ALA A 24 7.55 -24.86 14.33
C ALA A 24 8.82 -25.30 13.58
N CYS A 25 9.66 -26.05 14.29
CA CYS A 25 10.62 -26.97 13.70
C CYS A 25 9.89 -28.29 13.49
N GLY A 26 9.85 -28.80 12.26
CA GLY A 26 9.23 -30.11 12.00
C GLY A 26 9.36 -30.54 10.55
N GLY A 27 10.18 -31.56 10.31
CA GLY A 27 10.09 -32.40 9.11
C GLY A 27 11.43 -32.77 8.48
N ASP A 28 12.16 -33.68 9.13
CA ASP A 28 13.27 -34.43 8.54
C ASP A 28 12.74 -35.44 7.50
N GLY A 29 13.47 -35.61 6.40
CA GLY A 29 13.13 -36.50 5.28
C GLY A 29 14.38 -36.84 4.48
N SER A 30 14.86 -38.07 4.67
CA SER A 30 16.14 -38.58 4.17
C SER A 30 16.15 -39.03 2.69
N ALA A 31 17.36 -39.03 2.13
CA ALA A 31 17.93 -39.93 1.10
C ALA A 31 17.81 -39.61 -0.41
N GLU A 32 18.92 -39.07 -0.95
CA GLU A 32 19.82 -39.64 -2.00
C GLU A 32 19.28 -40.06 -3.40
N LYS A 33 19.84 -39.47 -4.48
CA LYS A 33 20.75 -40.17 -5.43
C LYS A 33 21.35 -39.25 -6.51
N ASP A 34 22.64 -39.48 -6.72
CA ASP A 34 23.57 -38.92 -7.69
C ASP A 34 23.29 -39.39 -9.12
N GLY A 35 23.64 -38.57 -10.12
CA GLY A 35 23.42 -38.85 -11.54
C GLY A 35 23.95 -37.75 -12.45
N ASP A 36 25.23 -37.87 -12.79
CA ASP A 36 25.92 -37.08 -13.82
C ASP A 36 25.25 -37.24 -15.21
N ASP A 37 24.98 -36.14 -15.90
CA ASP A 37 25.10 -36.08 -17.37
C ASP A 37 25.29 -34.63 -17.86
N ALA A 38 26.43 -34.41 -18.51
CA ALA A 38 26.92 -33.12 -18.94
C ALA A 38 26.34 -32.70 -20.29
N ASN A 39 25.48 -31.67 -20.31
CA ASN A 39 25.32 -30.74 -21.43
C ASN A 39 24.53 -29.49 -20.97
N ARG A 40 25.19 -28.55 -20.28
CA ARG A 40 24.54 -27.37 -19.70
C ARG A 40 24.83 -26.11 -20.54
N SER A 41 23.83 -25.67 -21.28
CA SER A 41 23.78 -24.34 -21.89
C SER A 41 23.75 -23.28 -20.79
N ILE A 42 24.65 -22.31 -20.85
CA ILE A 42 24.94 -21.31 -19.79
C ILE A 42 23.74 -20.37 -19.47
N GLU A 43 22.63 -20.45 -20.20
CA GLU A 43 21.43 -19.64 -19.93
C GLU A 43 20.49 -20.23 -18.87
N ASP A 44 20.64 -21.51 -18.49
CA ASP A 44 19.72 -22.23 -17.59
C ASP A 44 20.26 -22.42 -16.14
N GLU A 45 21.46 -21.89 -15.85
CA GLU A 45 22.16 -22.15 -14.58
C GLU A 45 21.87 -21.12 -13.47
N LEU A 46 21.26 -19.98 -13.79
CA LEU A 46 20.83 -19.00 -12.78
C LEU A 46 19.43 -19.30 -12.20
N ALA A 47 18.66 -20.20 -12.83
CA ALA A 47 17.29 -20.52 -12.45
C ALA A 47 17.18 -21.65 -11.40
N SER A 48 18.27 -22.35 -11.06
CA SER A 48 18.16 -23.65 -10.38
C SER A 48 18.30 -23.68 -8.86
N GLU A 49 18.38 -22.57 -8.12
CA GLU A 49 18.37 -22.62 -6.64
C GLU A 49 17.60 -21.50 -5.92
N ILE A 50 16.50 -21.01 -6.51
CA ILE A 50 15.46 -20.34 -5.70
C ILE A 50 14.15 -21.08 -5.95
N PRO A 51 13.60 -21.84 -4.97
CA PRO A 51 12.29 -22.44 -5.13
C PRO A 51 11.23 -21.33 -5.22
N PHE A 52 10.86 -20.94 -6.44
CA PHE A 52 9.81 -19.97 -6.69
C PHE A 52 8.44 -20.62 -6.42
N ASN A 53 7.79 -20.22 -5.32
CA ASN A 53 6.45 -20.69 -4.98
C ASN A 53 5.39 -19.83 -5.66
N LEU A 54 4.81 -20.34 -6.75
CA LEU A 54 3.79 -19.64 -7.55
C LEU A 54 2.54 -19.24 -6.73
N GLN A 55 2.11 -20.08 -5.79
CA GLN A 55 0.94 -19.76 -4.96
C GLN A 55 1.22 -18.60 -4.01
N ASN A 56 2.42 -18.54 -3.44
CA ASN A 56 2.84 -17.40 -2.61
C ASN A 56 2.97 -16.12 -3.44
N ALA A 57 3.48 -16.21 -4.68
CA ALA A 57 3.52 -15.07 -5.59
C ALA A 57 2.12 -14.52 -5.90
N GLN A 58 1.15 -15.39 -6.18
CA GLN A 58 -0.25 -14.96 -6.40
C GLN A 58 -0.86 -14.27 -5.17
N LYS A 59 -0.62 -14.81 -3.97
CA LYS A 59 -1.08 -14.19 -2.72
C LYS A 59 -0.44 -12.82 -2.49
N LEU A 60 0.87 -12.70 -2.73
CA LEU A 60 1.59 -11.44 -2.64
C LEU A 60 1.00 -10.38 -3.56
N LEU A 61 0.77 -10.73 -4.83
CA LEU A 61 0.17 -9.83 -5.81
C LEU A 61 -1.24 -9.39 -5.41
N LYS A 62 -2.07 -10.32 -4.92
CA LYS A 62 -3.42 -9.99 -4.44
C LYS A 62 -3.36 -9.01 -3.26
N THR A 63 -2.54 -9.31 -2.25
CA THR A 63 -2.40 -8.43 -1.08
C THR A 63 -1.88 -7.05 -1.49
N ASN A 64 -0.93 -6.98 -2.41
CA ASN A 64 -0.43 -5.70 -2.92
C ASN A 64 -1.53 -4.90 -3.64
N ALA A 65 -2.35 -5.55 -4.46
CA ALA A 65 -3.48 -4.92 -5.13
C ALA A 65 -4.54 -4.43 -4.13
N ASP A 66 -4.84 -5.21 -3.08
CA ASP A 66 -5.77 -4.81 -2.02
C ASP A 66 -5.26 -3.57 -1.26
N ILE A 67 -3.95 -3.49 -0.97
CA ILE A 67 -3.33 -2.32 -0.33
C ILE A 67 -3.36 -1.10 -1.27
N ALA A 68 -3.02 -1.28 -2.55
CA ALA A 68 -3.07 -0.21 -3.53
C ALA A 68 -4.48 0.38 -3.63
N TYR A 69 -5.50 -0.48 -3.72
CA TYR A 69 -6.89 -0.06 -3.76
C TYR A 69 -7.29 0.73 -2.51
N ALA A 70 -6.90 0.29 -1.31
CA ALA A 70 -7.18 1.01 -0.08
C ALA A 70 -6.51 2.40 -0.07
N ALA A 71 -5.22 2.48 -0.38
CA ALA A 71 -4.47 3.75 -0.42
C ALA A 71 -5.06 4.75 -1.43
N TYR A 72 -5.44 4.28 -2.62
CA TYR A 72 -6.10 5.13 -3.61
C TYR A 72 -7.49 5.58 -3.18
N SER A 73 -8.26 4.70 -2.52
CA SER A 73 -9.59 5.05 -2.02
C SER A 73 -9.51 6.15 -0.95
N ASP A 74 -8.61 6.00 0.04
CA ASP A 74 -8.39 7.02 1.07
C ASP A 74 -7.91 8.35 0.47
N SER A 75 -7.05 8.30 -0.55
CA SER A 75 -6.59 9.47 -1.30
C SER A 75 -7.73 10.19 -2.01
N VAL A 76 -8.64 9.45 -2.66
CA VAL A 76 -9.81 10.02 -3.34
C VAL A 76 -10.78 10.63 -2.34
N ASP A 77 -11.11 9.92 -1.26
CA ASP A 77 -12.08 10.40 -0.26
C ASP A 77 -11.62 11.73 0.36
N THR A 78 -10.35 11.80 0.76
CA THR A 78 -9.79 13.03 1.33
C THR A 78 -9.60 14.15 0.29
N ALA A 79 -9.36 13.82 -0.98
CA ALA A 79 -9.34 14.81 -2.06
C ALA A 79 -10.73 15.42 -2.33
N VAL A 80 -11.81 14.63 -2.21
CA VAL A 80 -13.18 15.12 -2.30
C VAL A 80 -13.48 16.08 -1.15
N ASP A 81 -13.06 15.75 0.08
CA ASP A 81 -13.19 16.64 1.24
C ASP A 81 -12.42 17.95 1.06
N LEU A 82 -11.19 17.89 0.53
CA LEU A 82 -10.41 19.06 0.17
C LEU A 82 -11.14 19.93 -0.86
N LYS A 83 -11.68 19.33 -1.92
CA LYS A 83 -12.46 20.04 -2.93
C LYS A 83 -13.64 20.77 -2.29
N ASN A 84 -14.39 20.11 -1.43
CA ASN A 84 -15.53 20.71 -0.73
C ASN A 84 -15.10 21.89 0.15
N ALA A 85 -13.99 21.78 0.88
CA ALA A 85 -13.46 22.86 1.70
C ALA A 85 -13.00 24.08 0.87
N ILE A 86 -12.39 23.84 -0.29
CA ILE A 86 -12.01 24.89 -1.23
C ILE A 86 -13.25 25.58 -1.79
N THR A 87 -14.27 24.82 -2.20
CA THR A 87 -15.54 25.39 -2.68
C THR A 87 -16.23 26.25 -1.61
N ALA A 88 -16.19 25.82 -0.34
CA ALA A 88 -16.72 26.62 0.76
C ALA A 88 -15.96 27.95 0.93
N PHE A 89 -14.62 27.92 0.87
CA PHE A 89 -13.80 29.14 0.93
C PHE A 89 -14.00 30.06 -0.29
N GLU A 90 -14.24 29.50 -1.47
CA GLU A 90 -14.56 30.28 -2.67
C GLU A 90 -15.90 31.01 -2.53
N GLY A 91 -16.90 30.35 -1.95
CA GLY A 91 -18.22 30.93 -1.69
C GLY A 91 -18.22 32.00 -0.59
N ASP A 92 -17.43 31.78 0.47
CA ASP A 92 -17.23 32.74 1.56
C ASP A 92 -15.75 32.80 1.98
N ARG A 93 -15.08 33.90 1.63
CA ARG A 93 -13.64 34.10 1.82
C ARG A 93 -13.28 34.55 3.23
N SER A 94 -13.84 33.91 4.24
CA SER A 94 -13.52 34.16 5.65
C SER A 94 -12.22 33.47 6.08
N GLN A 95 -11.62 33.95 7.18
CA GLN A 95 -10.43 33.34 7.76
C GLN A 95 -10.69 31.90 8.21
N ASP A 96 -11.85 31.63 8.78
CA ASP A 96 -12.25 30.29 9.24
C ASP A 96 -12.33 29.30 8.06
N ASN A 97 -12.88 29.72 6.91
CA ASN A 97 -12.95 28.88 5.72
C ASN A 97 -11.57 28.66 5.08
N LEU A 98 -10.69 29.67 5.10
CA LEU A 98 -9.29 29.50 4.68
C LEU A 98 -8.58 28.46 5.55
N ASP A 99 -8.76 28.52 6.86
CA ASP A 99 -8.13 27.59 7.79
C ASP A 99 -8.75 26.18 7.72
N ALA A 100 -10.03 26.07 7.37
CA ALA A 100 -10.65 24.79 7.02
C ALA A 100 -10.03 24.18 5.76
N ALA A 101 -9.86 24.95 4.68
CA ALA A 101 -9.22 24.48 3.45
C ALA A 101 -7.77 24.04 3.67
N LYS A 102 -6.99 24.80 4.47
CA LYS A 102 -5.61 24.42 4.84
C LYS A 102 -5.55 23.10 5.60
N ARG A 103 -6.46 22.88 6.57
CA ARG A 103 -6.53 21.61 7.29
C ARG A 103 -6.90 20.46 6.38
N ALA A 104 -7.90 20.64 5.50
CA ALA A 104 -8.28 19.62 4.53
C ALA A 104 -7.12 19.27 3.58
N TRP A 105 -6.30 20.26 3.20
CA TRP A 105 -5.11 20.03 2.37
C TRP A 105 -4.06 19.18 3.10
N LEU A 106 -3.81 19.46 4.38
CA LEU A 106 -2.89 18.66 5.18
C LEU A 106 -3.36 17.20 5.30
N VAL A 107 -4.67 17.01 5.49
CA VAL A 107 -5.27 15.67 5.55
C VAL A 107 -5.16 14.96 4.20
N ALA A 108 -5.54 15.59 3.09
CA ALA A 108 -5.55 14.97 1.77
C ALA A 108 -4.17 14.58 1.24
N ARG A 109 -3.12 15.27 1.70
CA ARG A 109 -1.75 14.97 1.26
C ARG A 109 -1.17 13.70 1.86
N GLU A 110 -1.60 13.31 3.05
CA GLU A 110 -1.07 12.14 3.73
C GLU A 110 -1.36 10.84 2.94
N PRO A 111 -2.63 10.51 2.59
CA PRO A 111 -2.93 9.28 1.86
C PRO A 111 -2.44 9.36 0.41
N TYR A 112 -2.43 10.54 -0.22
CA TYR A 112 -1.80 10.71 -1.54
C TYR A 112 -0.32 10.31 -1.51
N GLY A 113 0.44 10.73 -0.49
CA GLY A 113 1.85 10.38 -0.35
C GLY A 113 2.09 8.87 -0.28
N GLN A 114 1.19 8.11 0.33
CA GLN A 114 1.27 6.64 0.37
C GLN A 114 1.10 6.01 -1.02
N THR A 115 0.40 6.68 -1.94
CA THR A 115 0.23 6.18 -3.31
C THR A 115 1.49 6.31 -4.18
N GLU A 116 2.49 7.11 -3.75
CA GLU A 116 3.68 7.38 -4.57
C GLU A 116 4.53 6.13 -4.85
N VAL A 117 4.44 5.10 -4.00
CA VAL A 117 5.13 3.80 -4.20
C VAL A 117 4.62 3.01 -5.42
N TYR A 118 3.43 3.36 -5.91
CA TYR A 118 2.82 2.75 -7.11
C TYR A 118 3.15 3.51 -8.39
N ARG A 119 3.90 4.62 -8.29
CA ARG A 119 4.51 5.29 -9.44
C ARG A 119 5.63 4.42 -10.02
N PHE A 120 5.91 4.58 -11.31
CA PHE A 120 6.95 3.90 -12.10
C PHE A 120 6.69 2.40 -12.32
N ARG A 121 5.43 2.04 -12.57
CA ARG A 121 5.02 0.65 -12.81
C ARG A 121 4.14 0.46 -14.04
N LEU A 122 4.13 1.42 -14.98
CA LEU A 122 3.13 1.49 -16.06
C LEU A 122 1.69 1.36 -15.51
N SER A 123 1.45 1.94 -14.33
CA SER A 123 0.17 1.84 -13.63
C SER A 123 -0.74 3.01 -14.02
N PRO A 124 -2.04 2.98 -13.67
CA PRO A 124 -2.98 4.05 -14.05
C PRO A 124 -2.58 5.46 -13.60
N ILE A 125 -1.71 5.58 -12.59
CA ILE A 125 -1.21 6.88 -12.11
C ILE A 125 -0.14 7.47 -13.04
N ASP A 126 0.58 6.63 -13.78
CA ASP A 126 1.69 7.03 -14.65
C ASP A 126 1.38 6.84 -16.13
N SER A 127 0.34 6.09 -16.50
CA SER A 127 0.08 5.75 -17.90
C SER A 127 -1.41 5.62 -18.16
N THR A 128 -1.88 6.32 -19.19
CA THR A 128 -3.27 6.22 -19.67
C THR A 128 -3.50 5.03 -20.60
N ASP A 129 -2.44 4.50 -21.23
CA ASP A 129 -2.51 3.37 -22.17
C ASP A 129 -1.79 2.10 -21.67
N TYR A 130 -1.18 2.15 -20.49
CA TYR A 130 -0.36 1.10 -19.86
C TYR A 130 0.87 0.68 -20.68
N GLN A 131 1.27 1.47 -21.67
CA GLN A 131 2.40 1.17 -22.56
C GLN A 131 3.44 2.30 -22.54
N SER A 132 3.00 3.56 -22.51
CA SER A 132 3.87 4.72 -22.35
C SER A 132 3.77 5.31 -20.95
N GLU A 133 4.89 5.66 -20.35
CA GLU A 133 4.87 6.50 -19.15
C GLU A 133 4.48 7.94 -19.54
N ASP A 134 3.36 8.41 -19.01
CA ASP A 134 2.84 9.78 -19.07
C ASP A 134 3.47 10.68 -17.98
N GLY A 135 4.59 10.25 -17.39
CA GLY A 135 5.47 11.07 -16.54
C GLY A 135 6.47 11.89 -17.37
N PRO A 136 7.15 12.90 -16.80
CA PRO A 136 7.97 13.85 -17.57
C PRO A 136 9.07 13.20 -18.42
#